data_AF-A0A2V3IE58-F1
#
_entry.id   AF-A0A2V3IE58-F1
#
_cell.length_a   1.000
_cell.length_b   1.000
_cell.length_c   1.000
_cell.angle_alpha   90.00
_cell.angle_beta   90.00
_cell.angle_gamma   90.00
#
_symmetry.space_group_name_H-M   'P 1'
#
loop_
_entity.id
_entity.type
_entity.pdbx_description
1 polymer ?
#
loop_
_entity_poly.entity_id
_entity_poly.type
_entity_poly.pdbx_seq_one_letter_code
_entity_poly.pdbx_strand_id
1 'polypeptide(L)'
;MPLEDLFDRSPVLPPDPNISLARYLHTIRQNYQAAITQPDAQRSALLHIRLLQLICKTLPTHPEYSLPENKPLLKELRSIAHKSFEALEVFDEPVHHREPSRVDMSASLLDLFERIASDSTTRGHSTIGLLGGRMLPQPHVAALVMPSQTCGTICSSLRYENDVSQLMEVKDLLCFGLIHISPTQPEMGLPVELESYLSHYSNSVPEAFAIVIVPASEKRVRFYSCGNDGKVGVAHHVDVRNDGVPSFKLYDLRPLAIARDEQQER
;
A
#
# COMPACT_ATOMS: atom_id res chain seq x y z
N MET A 1 1.81 2.60 5.54
CA MET A 1 1.56 4.04 5.32
C MET A 1 2.87 4.63 4.86
N PRO A 2 2.96 5.11 3.62
CA PRO A 2 4.15 5.79 3.12
C PRO A 2 4.53 6.94 4.03
N LEU A 3 5.84 7.20 4.16
CA LEU A 3 6.39 8.30 4.94
C LEU A 3 5.84 9.66 4.46
N GLU A 4 5.59 9.77 3.16
CA GLU A 4 5.04 10.94 2.47
C GLU A 4 3.63 11.30 3.00
N ASP A 5 2.77 10.31 3.19
CA ASP A 5 1.41 10.51 3.74
C ASP A 5 1.46 11.03 5.18
N LEU A 6 2.41 10.55 5.98
CA LEU A 6 2.60 11.03 7.36
C LEU A 6 3.15 12.46 7.39
N PHE A 7 3.99 12.81 6.41
CA PHE A 7 4.51 14.16 6.24
C PHE A 7 3.42 15.17 5.83
N ASP A 8 2.46 14.74 5.02
CA ASP A 8 1.38 15.58 4.50
C ASP A 8 0.19 15.75 5.43
N ARG A 9 -0.12 14.74 6.26
CA ARG A 9 -1.26 14.79 7.19
C ARG A 9 -0.95 15.48 8.53
N SER A 10 0.31 15.77 8.81
CA SER A 10 0.70 16.42 10.07
C SER A 10 0.36 17.91 10.05
N PRO A 11 -0.27 18.44 11.12
CA PRO A 11 -0.63 19.85 11.20
C PRO A 11 0.62 20.74 11.18
N VAL A 12 0.69 21.64 10.19
CA VAL A 12 1.71 22.69 10.13
C VAL A 12 1.31 23.78 11.10
N LEU A 13 2.08 23.94 12.18
CA LEU A 13 1.90 25.05 13.10
C LEU A 13 2.58 26.30 12.51
N PRO A 14 1.96 27.48 12.58
CA PRO A 14 2.61 28.71 12.15
C PRO A 14 3.84 29.00 13.03
N PRO A 15 4.92 29.56 12.48
CA PRO A 15 6.08 29.91 13.27
C PRO A 15 5.75 31.12 14.17
N ASP A 16 6.23 31.10 15.41
CA ASP A 16 6.19 32.27 16.30
C ASP A 16 7.12 33.36 15.74
N PRO A 17 6.58 34.54 15.33
CA PRO A 17 7.37 35.62 14.73
C PRO A 17 8.31 36.31 15.73
N ASN A 18 8.14 36.09 17.04
CA ASN A 18 9.02 36.67 18.07
C ASN A 18 10.29 35.83 18.31
N ILE A 19 10.39 34.65 17.69
CA ILE A 19 11.53 33.76 17.80
C ILE A 19 12.37 33.89 16.53
N SER A 20 13.60 34.38 16.66
CA SER A 20 14.48 34.54 15.51
C SER A 20 14.78 33.21 14.81
N LEU A 21 15.04 33.27 13.50
CA LEU A 21 15.37 32.09 12.69
C LEU A 21 16.63 31.38 13.21
N ALA A 22 17.58 32.14 13.79
CA ALA A 22 18.77 31.60 14.45
C ALA A 22 18.42 30.72 15.67
N ARG A 23 17.38 31.09 16.43
CA ARG A 23 16.92 30.31 17.60
C ARG A 23 16.19 29.05 17.18
N TYR A 24 15.43 29.10 16.08
CA TYR A 24 14.89 27.89 15.44
C TYR A 24 16.01 26.97 14.99
N LEU A 25 17.04 27.48 14.29
CA LEU A 25 18.17 26.67 13.85
C LEU A 25 18.90 26.00 15.04
N HIS A 26 19.10 26.71 16.15
CA HIS A 26 19.68 26.12 17.35
C HIS A 26 18.87 24.92 17.85
N THR A 27 17.55 25.08 17.94
CA THR A 27 16.64 24.01 18.36
C THR A 27 16.62 22.84 17.37
N ILE A 28 16.68 23.15 16.07
CA ILE A 28 16.76 22.15 14.99
C ILE A 28 18.04 21.32 15.11
N ARG A 29 19.20 21.95 15.38
CA ARG A 29 20.46 21.23 15.59
C ARG A 29 20.38 20.24 16.75
N GLN A 30 19.79 20.65 17.86
CA GLN A 30 19.61 19.79 19.03
C GLN A 30 18.70 18.61 18.72
N ASN A 31 17.57 18.85 18.05
CA ASN A 31 16.65 17.79 17.65
C ASN A 31 17.27 16.86 16.61
N TYR A 32 18.06 17.38 15.68
CA TYR A 32 18.79 16.56 14.70
C TYR A 32 19.84 15.67 15.38
N GLN A 33 20.61 16.21 16.33
CA GLN A 33 21.52 15.43 17.18
C GLN A 33 20.77 14.33 17.95
N ALA A 34 19.60 14.64 18.50
CA ALA A 34 18.76 13.65 19.17
C ALA A 34 18.22 12.58 18.20
N ALA A 35 17.87 12.95 16.97
CA ALA A 35 17.37 12.02 15.95
C ALA A 35 18.44 11.00 15.53
N ILE A 36 19.67 11.46 15.29
CA ILE A 36 20.79 10.58 14.86
C ILE A 36 21.33 9.70 15.99
N THR A 37 21.13 10.09 17.25
CA THR A 37 21.57 9.32 18.43
C THR A 37 20.47 8.44 19.00
N GLN A 38 19.25 8.51 18.47
CA GLN A 38 18.10 7.75 18.97
C GLN A 38 18.22 6.27 18.57
N PRO A 39 18.35 5.33 19.51
CA PRO A 39 18.43 3.90 19.21
C PRO A 39 17.12 3.30 18.67
N ASP A 40 15.97 3.88 19.01
CA ASP A 40 14.68 3.43 18.51
C ASP A 40 14.40 4.00 17.11
N ALA A 41 14.40 3.11 16.12
CA ALA A 41 14.12 3.37 14.71
C ALA A 41 12.87 4.23 14.49
N GLN A 42 11.74 3.87 15.12
CA GLN A 42 10.48 4.58 14.92
C GLN A 42 10.55 6.00 15.49
N ARG A 43 11.15 6.16 16.67
CA ARG A 43 11.32 7.47 17.29
C ARG A 43 12.31 8.35 16.53
N SER A 44 13.39 7.76 16.00
CA SER A 44 14.34 8.45 15.14
C SER A 44 13.64 8.99 13.88
N ALA A 45 12.85 8.14 13.21
CA ALA A 45 12.08 8.53 12.03
C ALA A 45 11.08 9.67 12.34
N LEU A 46 10.33 9.57 13.45
CA LEU A 46 9.41 10.64 13.86
C LEU A 46 10.12 11.99 14.09
N LEU A 47 11.32 11.97 14.66
CA LEU A 47 12.11 13.19 14.86
C LEU A 47 12.58 13.78 13.53
N HIS A 48 13.04 12.95 12.58
CA HIS A 48 13.41 13.42 11.24
C HIS A 48 12.21 14.00 10.48
N ILE A 49 11.04 13.35 10.55
CA ILE A 49 9.80 13.87 9.95
C ILE A 49 9.42 15.22 10.55
N ARG A 50 9.51 15.37 11.89
CA ARG A 50 9.21 16.62 12.58
C ARG A 50 10.16 17.75 12.16
N LEU A 51 11.45 17.44 12.01
CA LEU A 51 12.46 18.39 11.53
C LEU A 51 12.16 18.86 10.11
N LEU A 52 11.82 17.93 9.22
CA LEU A 52 11.44 18.26 7.84
C LEU A 52 10.18 19.14 7.78
N GLN A 53 9.18 18.91 8.65
CA GLN A 53 7.96 19.73 8.69
C GLN A 53 8.29 21.16 9.11
N LEU A 54 9.16 21.31 10.12
CA LEU A 54 9.60 22.61 10.58
C LEU A 54 10.38 23.33 9.47
N ILE A 55 11.36 22.67 8.84
CA ILE A 55 12.24 23.30 7.85
C ILE A 55 11.52 23.60 6.53
N CYS A 56 10.73 22.66 6.02
CA CYS A 56 10.16 22.72 4.66
C CYS A 56 8.77 23.35 4.62
N LYS A 57 7.96 23.25 5.68
CA LYS A 57 6.58 23.77 5.69
C LYS A 57 6.41 25.00 6.60
N THR A 58 7.04 24.99 7.78
CA THR A 58 6.82 26.03 8.79
C THR A 58 7.71 27.25 8.59
N LEU A 59 9.03 27.07 8.59
CA LEU A 59 10.00 28.18 8.53
C LEU A 59 9.93 29.05 7.26
N PRO A 60 9.54 28.54 6.07
CA PRO A 60 9.38 29.40 4.88
C PRO A 60 8.33 30.51 5.06
N THR A 61 7.40 30.35 6.01
CA THR A 61 6.38 31.35 6.34
C THR A 61 6.86 32.38 7.39
N HIS A 62 8.06 32.22 7.95
CA HIS A 62 8.60 33.11 8.97
C HIS A 62 9.04 34.46 8.39
N PRO A 63 8.79 35.61 9.05
CA PRO A 63 9.16 36.94 8.53
C PRO A 63 10.64 37.09 8.21
N GLU A 64 11.51 36.48 9.01
CA GLU A 64 12.97 36.57 8.81
C GLU A 64 13.51 35.63 7.72
N TYR A 65 12.69 34.73 7.15
CA TYR A 65 13.16 33.69 6.22
C TYR A 65 13.74 34.28 4.94
N SER A 66 13.14 35.36 4.42
CA SER A 66 13.57 36.02 3.19
C SER A 66 14.67 37.06 3.39
N LEU A 67 15.13 37.28 4.63
CA LEU A 67 16.16 38.30 4.91
C LEU A 67 17.53 37.88 4.38
N PRO A 68 18.29 38.77 3.69
CA PRO A 68 19.58 38.43 3.10
C PRO A 68 20.63 37.95 4.12
N GLU A 69 20.61 38.52 5.33
CA GLU A 69 21.50 38.17 6.45
C GLU A 69 21.35 36.72 6.92
N ASN A 70 20.19 36.10 6.67
CA ASN A 70 19.89 34.73 7.08
C ASN A 70 20.25 33.68 6.03
N LYS A 71 20.74 34.07 4.84
CA LYS A 71 21.24 33.14 3.81
C LYS A 71 22.16 32.02 4.34
N PRO A 72 23.15 32.26 5.21
CA PRO A 72 23.97 31.18 5.76
C PRO A 72 23.16 30.20 6.62
N LEU A 73 22.19 30.69 7.42
CA LEU A 73 21.30 29.85 8.23
C LEU A 73 20.44 28.96 7.32
N LEU A 74 19.88 29.52 6.24
CA LEU A 74 19.08 28.77 5.27
C LEU A 74 19.88 27.66 4.58
N LYS A 75 21.15 27.91 4.27
CA LYS A 75 22.04 26.90 3.68
C LYS A 75 22.20 25.71 4.62
N GLU A 76 22.34 25.98 5.91
CA GLU A 76 22.44 24.92 6.91
C GLU A 76 21.13 24.19 7.14
N LEU A 77 20.00 24.90 7.23
CA LEU A 77 18.67 24.28 7.31
C LEU A 77 18.43 23.32 6.15
N ARG A 78 18.80 23.70 4.93
CA ARG A 78 18.74 22.82 3.75
C ARG A 78 19.65 21.60 3.88
N SER A 79 20.85 21.77 4.41
CA SER A 79 21.76 20.64 4.64
C SER A 79 21.20 19.65 5.67
N ILE A 80 20.59 20.14 6.76
CA ILE A 80 19.95 19.30 7.78
C ILE A 80 18.71 18.60 7.19
N ALA A 81 17.91 19.29 6.38
CA ALA A 81 16.77 18.69 5.71
C ALA A 81 17.21 17.56 4.76
N HIS A 82 18.23 17.79 3.92
CA HIS A 82 18.72 16.77 3.00
C HIS A 82 19.18 15.50 3.74
N LYS A 83 19.99 15.65 4.79
CA LYS A 83 20.42 14.51 5.62
C LYS A 83 19.26 13.81 6.34
N SER A 84 18.22 14.56 6.70
CA SER A 84 17.03 13.98 7.32
C SER A 84 16.17 13.22 6.31
N PHE A 85 16.12 13.65 5.04
CA PHE A 85 15.53 12.86 3.97
C PHE A 85 16.32 11.57 3.74
N GLU A 86 17.65 11.65 3.58
CA GLU A 86 18.51 10.47 3.41
C GLU A 86 18.34 9.46 4.56
N ALA A 87 18.29 9.94 5.82
CA ALA A 87 18.07 9.07 6.98
C ALA A 87 16.68 8.39 6.97
N LEU A 88 15.68 9.04 6.36
CA LEU A 88 14.33 8.52 6.24
C LEU A 88 14.16 7.54 5.06
N GLU A 89 14.92 7.73 3.98
CA GLU A 89 15.01 6.76 2.89
C GLU A 89 15.56 5.41 3.38
N VAL A 90 16.41 5.39 4.43
CA VAL A 90 16.89 4.14 5.05
C VAL A 90 15.79 3.41 5.85
N PHE A 91 14.78 4.13 6.36
CA PHE A 91 13.60 3.52 7.00
C PHE A 91 12.60 2.98 5.98
N ASP A 92 12.72 3.43 4.73
CA ASP A 92 12.13 2.80 3.56
C ASP A 92 13.10 1.72 3.08
N GLU A 93 13.42 0.73 3.93
CA GLU A 93 14.12 -0.46 3.44
C GLU A 93 13.38 -0.92 2.19
N PRO A 94 14.08 -1.22 1.07
CA PRO A 94 13.43 -1.77 -0.08
C PRO A 94 12.65 -2.98 0.41
N VAL A 95 11.33 -2.92 0.28
CA VAL A 95 10.39 -4.00 0.60
C VAL A 95 10.90 -5.36 0.09
N HIS A 96 11.73 -5.34 -0.96
CA HIS A 96 12.48 -6.42 -1.58
C HIS A 96 13.52 -7.19 -0.73
N HIS A 97 13.79 -6.84 0.53
CA HIS A 97 14.72 -7.61 1.38
C HIS A 97 14.07 -8.25 2.61
N ARG A 98 12.78 -8.00 2.86
CA ARG A 98 12.06 -8.58 4.00
C ARG A 98 11.36 -9.86 3.57
N GLU A 99 11.66 -10.98 4.24
CA GLU A 99 10.85 -12.19 4.08
C GLU A 99 9.39 -11.91 4.46
N PRO A 100 8.41 -12.32 3.63
CA PRO A 100 7.01 -12.05 3.90
C PRO A 100 6.59 -12.77 5.19
N SER A 101 6.00 -12.00 6.10
CA SER A 101 5.39 -12.55 7.31
C SER A 101 4.23 -13.48 6.94
N ARG A 102 3.88 -14.44 7.80
CA ARG A 102 2.70 -15.28 7.59
C ARG A 102 1.42 -14.43 7.55
N VAL A 103 0.55 -14.72 6.57
CA VAL A 103 -0.74 -14.06 6.37
C VAL A 103 -1.87 -15.06 6.59
N ASP A 104 -2.77 -14.74 7.51
CA ASP A 104 -3.98 -15.54 7.75
C ASP A 104 -5.13 -15.12 6.80
N MET A 105 -5.86 -16.08 6.26
CA MET A 105 -7.09 -15.82 5.51
C MET A 105 -8.19 -16.85 5.80
N SER A 106 -9.45 -16.45 5.71
CA SER A 106 -10.57 -17.39 5.86
C SER A 106 -10.79 -18.21 4.59
N ALA A 107 -10.94 -19.53 4.73
CA ALA A 107 -11.32 -20.42 3.64
C ALA A 107 -12.67 -20.02 3.01
N SER A 108 -13.61 -19.50 3.82
CA SER A 108 -14.93 -19.06 3.34
C SER A 108 -14.88 -17.88 2.36
N LEU A 109 -13.74 -17.16 2.28
CA LEU A 109 -13.49 -16.14 1.26
C LEU A 109 -13.41 -16.77 -0.14
N LEU A 110 -12.74 -17.92 -0.26
CA LEU A 110 -12.60 -18.64 -1.53
C LEU A 110 -13.98 -19.07 -2.05
N ASP A 111 -14.78 -19.66 -1.17
CA ASP A 111 -16.12 -20.16 -1.52
C ASP A 111 -17.07 -19.00 -1.87
N LEU A 112 -16.98 -17.88 -1.16
CA LEU A 112 -17.75 -16.68 -1.50
C LEU A 112 -17.34 -16.13 -2.87
N PHE A 113 -16.04 -16.05 -3.15
CA PHE A 113 -15.55 -15.52 -4.41
C PHE A 113 -15.99 -16.37 -5.61
N GLU A 114 -15.90 -17.71 -5.50
CA GLU A 114 -16.42 -18.61 -6.53
C GLU A 114 -17.92 -18.42 -6.77
N ARG A 115 -18.71 -18.26 -5.70
CA ARG A 115 -20.15 -17.97 -5.82
C ARG A 115 -20.41 -16.67 -6.56
N ILE A 116 -19.63 -15.62 -6.29
CA ILE A 116 -19.75 -14.32 -6.97
C ILE A 116 -19.39 -14.44 -8.46
N ALA A 117 -18.40 -15.27 -8.79
CA ALA A 117 -17.89 -15.42 -10.15
C ALA A 117 -18.61 -16.49 -10.99
N SER A 118 -19.44 -17.34 -10.38
CA SER A 118 -20.06 -18.51 -11.00
C SER A 118 -20.72 -18.22 -12.35
N ASP A 119 -21.51 -17.15 -12.43
CA ASP A 119 -22.18 -16.73 -13.67
C ASP A 119 -21.19 -16.34 -14.79
N SER A 120 -20.09 -15.67 -14.45
CA SER A 120 -19.06 -15.29 -15.41
C SER A 120 -18.26 -16.51 -15.86
N THR A 121 -17.89 -17.38 -14.92
CA THR A 121 -17.11 -18.60 -15.17
C THR A 121 -17.89 -19.59 -16.04
N THR A 122 -19.20 -19.77 -15.80
CA THR A 122 -20.06 -20.63 -16.65
C THR A 122 -20.20 -20.11 -18.08
N ARG A 123 -20.09 -18.78 -18.27
CA ARG A 123 -20.01 -18.15 -19.60
C ARG A 123 -18.61 -18.16 -20.22
N GLY A 124 -17.63 -18.81 -19.61
CA GLY A 124 -16.26 -18.88 -20.12
C GLY A 124 -15.43 -17.61 -19.88
N HIS A 125 -15.83 -16.76 -18.94
CA HIS A 125 -15.07 -15.57 -18.55
C HIS A 125 -14.40 -15.74 -17.20
N SER A 126 -13.19 -15.19 -17.10
CA SER A 126 -12.47 -15.03 -15.85
C SER A 126 -13.12 -13.96 -14.96
N THR A 127 -12.72 -13.91 -13.69
CA THR A 127 -13.10 -12.83 -12.77
C THR A 127 -11.96 -12.55 -11.80
N ILE A 128 -11.72 -11.27 -11.50
CA ILE A 128 -10.71 -10.79 -10.54
C ILE A 128 -11.39 -10.11 -9.36
N GLY A 129 -10.86 -10.36 -8.17
CA GLY A 129 -11.10 -9.62 -6.94
C GLY A 129 -9.77 -9.19 -6.31
N LEU A 130 -9.84 -8.24 -5.38
CA LEU A 130 -8.69 -7.73 -4.65
C LEU A 130 -8.82 -8.05 -3.16
N LEU A 131 -7.68 -8.34 -2.54
CA LEU A 131 -7.58 -8.74 -1.14
C LEU A 131 -7.13 -7.54 -0.31
N GLY A 132 -8.03 -7.02 0.53
CA GLY A 132 -7.70 -6.00 1.52
C GLY A 132 -7.27 -6.64 2.83
N GLY A 133 -6.12 -6.25 3.37
CA GLY A 133 -5.54 -6.82 4.58
C GLY A 133 -5.13 -5.78 5.61
N ARG A 134 -4.78 -6.27 6.81
CA ARG A 134 -4.24 -5.48 7.91
C ARG A 134 -3.02 -6.18 8.50
N MET A 135 -2.01 -5.41 8.90
CA MET A 135 -0.73 -5.95 9.40
C MET A 135 -0.74 -6.33 10.88
N LEU A 136 -1.60 -5.70 11.70
CA LEU A 136 -1.56 -5.84 13.15
C LEU A 136 -2.85 -6.47 13.71
N PRO A 137 -2.76 -7.28 14.77
CA PRO A 137 -1.53 -7.71 15.46
C PRO A 137 -0.71 -8.75 14.68
N GLN A 138 -1.33 -9.42 13.71
CA GLN A 138 -0.70 -10.28 12.72
C GLN A 138 -1.31 -10.02 11.34
N PRO A 139 -0.54 -10.19 10.25
CA PRO A 139 -1.04 -9.99 8.90
C PRO A 139 -2.21 -10.91 8.60
N HIS A 140 -3.32 -10.33 8.15
CA HIS A 140 -4.50 -11.12 7.78
C HIS A 140 -5.34 -10.42 6.72
N VAL A 141 -6.04 -11.21 5.92
CA VAL A 141 -7.03 -10.72 4.95
C VAL A 141 -8.30 -10.32 5.70
N ALA A 142 -8.70 -9.06 5.57
CA ALA A 142 -9.85 -8.46 6.26
C ALA A 142 -10.98 -8.05 5.30
N ALA A 143 -10.72 -8.03 3.98
CA ALA A 143 -11.71 -7.67 2.99
C ALA A 143 -11.50 -8.38 1.64
N LEU A 144 -12.62 -8.76 1.01
CA LEU A 144 -12.70 -9.08 -0.40
C LEU A 144 -13.33 -7.88 -1.11
N VAL A 145 -12.59 -7.26 -2.02
CA VAL A 145 -13.08 -6.17 -2.85
C VAL A 145 -13.36 -6.71 -4.24
N MET A 146 -14.60 -6.56 -4.72
CA MET A 146 -15.00 -6.88 -6.08
C MET A 146 -14.96 -5.61 -6.93
N PRO A 147 -13.89 -5.40 -7.70
CA PRO A 147 -13.77 -4.22 -8.54
C PRO A 147 -14.66 -4.34 -9.77
N SER A 148 -14.94 -3.18 -10.34
CA SER A 148 -15.43 -3.09 -11.71
C SER A 148 -14.36 -3.60 -12.66
N GLN A 149 -14.76 -4.36 -13.68
CA GLN A 149 -13.81 -5.06 -14.54
C GLN A 149 -14.37 -5.28 -15.94
N THR A 150 -13.49 -5.46 -16.91
CA THR A 150 -13.80 -5.90 -18.28
C THR A 150 -13.57 -7.40 -18.37
N CYS A 151 -14.60 -8.14 -18.80
CA CYS A 151 -14.53 -9.60 -18.89
C CYS A 151 -13.50 -10.04 -19.92
N GLY A 152 -12.57 -10.91 -19.52
CA GLY A 152 -11.67 -11.62 -20.42
C GLY A 152 -11.78 -13.13 -20.25
N THR A 153 -11.47 -13.89 -21.29
CA THR A 153 -11.49 -15.37 -21.25
C THR A 153 -10.37 -15.94 -20.38
N ILE A 154 -9.17 -15.35 -20.46
CA ILE A 154 -7.98 -15.77 -19.72
C ILE A 154 -7.74 -14.91 -18.49
N CYS A 155 -7.81 -13.59 -18.65
CA CYS A 155 -7.63 -12.61 -17.58
C CYS A 155 -8.59 -11.44 -17.80
N SER A 156 -9.32 -11.06 -16.77
CA SER A 156 -10.11 -9.83 -16.77
C SER A 156 -9.22 -8.64 -16.46
N SER A 157 -9.64 -7.42 -16.81
CA SER A 157 -8.88 -6.21 -16.48
C SER A 157 -9.70 -5.29 -15.57
N LEU A 158 -9.04 -4.61 -14.65
CA LEU A 158 -9.71 -3.70 -13.71
C LEU A 158 -10.19 -2.44 -14.43
N ARG A 159 -11.36 -1.94 -14.04
CA ARG A 159 -11.88 -0.62 -14.41
C ARG A 159 -11.98 0.23 -13.16
N TYR A 160 -11.73 1.54 -13.32
CA TYR A 160 -11.84 2.52 -12.23
C TYR A 160 -10.96 2.18 -11.01
N GLU A 161 -9.68 1.87 -11.23
CA GLU A 161 -8.73 1.48 -10.17
C GLU A 161 -8.65 2.51 -9.03
N ASN A 162 -8.85 3.81 -9.33
CA ASN A 162 -8.91 4.86 -8.31
C ASN A 162 -10.03 4.66 -7.27
N ASP A 163 -11.18 4.10 -7.65
CA ASP A 163 -12.29 3.85 -6.72
C ASP A 163 -11.90 2.73 -5.73
N VAL A 164 -11.13 1.75 -6.20
CA VAL A 164 -10.56 0.70 -5.35
C VAL A 164 -9.57 1.31 -4.36
N SER A 165 -8.60 2.09 -4.85
CA SER A 165 -7.59 2.73 -4.00
C SER A 165 -8.23 3.62 -2.94
N GLN A 166 -9.22 4.42 -3.32
CA GLN A 166 -9.96 5.27 -2.38
C GLN A 166 -10.75 4.45 -1.35
N LEU A 167 -11.40 3.36 -1.76
CA LEU A 167 -12.09 2.46 -0.83
C LEU A 167 -11.10 1.85 0.17
N MET A 168 -9.94 1.35 -0.29
CA MET A 168 -8.92 0.75 0.55
C MET A 168 -8.41 1.75 1.59
N GLU A 169 -8.13 2.99 1.16
CA GLU A 169 -7.69 4.08 2.03
C GLU A 169 -8.76 4.41 3.09
N VAL A 170 -10.01 4.64 2.68
CA VAL A 170 -11.12 4.98 3.60
C VAL A 170 -11.40 3.88 4.61
N LYS A 171 -11.12 2.61 4.25
CA LYS A 171 -11.32 1.45 5.13
C LYS A 171 -10.08 1.06 5.93
N ASP A 172 -8.98 1.79 5.78
CA ASP A 172 -7.68 1.49 6.39
C ASP A 172 -7.25 0.05 6.10
N LEU A 173 -7.21 -0.27 4.80
CA LEU A 173 -6.83 -1.56 4.26
C LEU A 173 -5.61 -1.41 3.37
N LEU A 174 -4.68 -2.35 3.49
CA LEU A 174 -3.57 -2.51 2.56
C LEU A 174 -3.95 -3.52 1.47
N CYS A 175 -3.46 -3.33 0.25
CA CYS A 175 -3.67 -4.31 -0.82
C CYS A 175 -2.71 -5.49 -0.63
N PHE A 176 -3.25 -6.62 -0.16
CA PHE A 176 -2.52 -7.88 0.00
C PHE A 176 -2.47 -8.70 -1.30
N GLY A 177 -2.91 -8.11 -2.41
CA GLY A 177 -2.88 -8.71 -3.74
C GLY A 177 -4.26 -9.06 -4.26
N LEU A 178 -4.37 -10.18 -4.98
CA LEU A 178 -5.53 -10.45 -5.82
C LEU A 178 -6.00 -11.91 -5.73
N ILE A 179 -7.27 -12.12 -6.06
CA ILE A 179 -7.88 -13.43 -6.24
C ILE A 179 -8.49 -13.49 -7.64
N HIS A 180 -8.19 -14.55 -8.37
CA HIS A 180 -8.60 -14.73 -9.75
C HIS A 180 -9.18 -16.12 -9.94
N ILE A 181 -10.27 -16.21 -10.69
CA ILE A 181 -10.83 -17.49 -11.16
C ILE A 181 -10.84 -17.50 -12.68
N SER A 182 -10.33 -18.59 -13.25
CA SER A 182 -10.34 -18.81 -14.70
C SER A 182 -11.06 -20.12 -15.03
N PRO A 183 -11.98 -20.11 -16.02
CA PRO A 183 -12.65 -21.33 -16.49
C PRO A 183 -11.70 -22.27 -17.24
N THR A 184 -10.70 -21.72 -17.95
CA THR A 184 -9.70 -22.47 -18.70
C THR A 184 -8.31 -22.10 -18.19
N GLN A 185 -7.53 -23.11 -17.81
CA GLN A 185 -6.22 -22.88 -17.20
C GLN A 185 -5.15 -22.57 -18.26
N PRO A 186 -4.24 -21.60 -18.02
CA PRO A 186 -2.88 -21.71 -18.53
C PRO A 186 -2.14 -22.78 -17.72
N GLU A 187 -1.62 -23.83 -18.37
CA GLU A 187 -0.97 -24.98 -17.72
C GLU A 187 0.25 -24.58 -16.85
N MET A 188 0.81 -23.39 -17.04
CA MET A 188 2.00 -22.91 -16.36
C MET A 188 1.89 -21.43 -15.97
N GLY A 189 2.10 -21.13 -14.68
CA GLY A 189 2.32 -19.77 -14.19
C GLY A 189 1.06 -18.90 -14.02
N LEU A 190 1.32 -17.66 -13.62
CA LEU A 190 0.31 -16.62 -13.47
C LEU A 190 0.25 -15.83 -14.81
N PRO A 191 -0.92 -15.46 -15.34
CA PRO A 191 -1.02 -14.58 -16.52
C PRO A 191 -0.21 -13.29 -16.34
N VAL A 192 0.39 -12.77 -17.42
CA VAL A 192 1.29 -11.60 -17.39
C VAL A 192 0.62 -10.37 -16.77
N GLU A 193 -0.67 -10.18 -17.03
CA GLU A 193 -1.46 -9.09 -16.45
C GLU A 193 -1.56 -9.23 -14.92
N LEU A 194 -1.80 -10.45 -14.42
CA LEU A 194 -1.86 -10.73 -12.99
C LEU A 194 -0.48 -10.66 -12.33
N GLU A 195 0.59 -11.05 -13.03
CA GLU A 195 1.97 -10.87 -12.55
C GLU A 195 2.31 -9.39 -12.39
N SER A 196 1.83 -8.55 -13.31
CA SER A 196 2.03 -7.10 -13.24
C SER A 196 1.32 -6.49 -12.03
N TYR A 197 0.05 -6.88 -11.79
CA TYR A 197 -0.68 -6.46 -10.60
C TYR A 197 -0.01 -6.95 -9.30
N LEU A 198 0.34 -8.23 -9.24
CA LEU A 198 1.01 -8.80 -8.06
C LEU A 198 2.33 -8.11 -7.77
N SER A 199 3.16 -7.88 -8.78
CA SER A 199 4.45 -7.19 -8.64
C SER A 199 4.25 -5.76 -8.13
N HIS A 200 3.26 -5.04 -8.68
CA HIS A 200 2.94 -3.69 -8.23
C HIS A 200 2.55 -3.65 -6.74
N TYR A 201 1.67 -4.55 -6.29
CA TYR A 201 1.28 -4.60 -4.88
C TYR A 201 2.43 -5.07 -3.98
N SER A 202 3.26 -5.99 -4.46
CA SER A 202 4.42 -6.51 -3.71
C SER A 202 5.48 -5.44 -3.43
N ASN A 203 5.55 -4.39 -4.24
CA ASN A 203 6.45 -3.26 -3.99
C ASN A 203 6.07 -2.46 -2.73
N SER A 204 4.77 -2.44 -2.37
CA SER A 204 4.27 -1.71 -1.20
C SER A 204 4.01 -2.62 0.00
N VAL A 205 3.69 -3.89 -0.26
CA VAL A 205 3.33 -4.89 0.76
C VAL A 205 4.09 -6.18 0.43
N PRO A 206 5.21 -6.49 1.11
CA PRO A 206 5.99 -7.70 0.82
C PRO A 206 5.16 -8.98 1.01
N GLU A 207 4.18 -8.95 1.92
CA GLU A 207 3.24 -10.05 2.16
C GLU A 207 2.21 -10.26 1.02
N ALA A 208 2.19 -9.42 -0.02
CA ALA A 208 1.22 -9.52 -1.10
C ALA A 208 1.33 -10.86 -1.86
N PHE A 209 0.16 -11.39 -2.24
CA PHE A 209 0.05 -12.67 -2.91
C PHE A 209 -1.13 -12.70 -3.89
N ALA A 210 -1.07 -13.61 -4.86
CA ALA A 210 -2.15 -13.87 -5.79
C ALA A 210 -2.72 -15.26 -5.55
N ILE A 211 -4.04 -15.36 -5.57
CA ILE A 211 -4.77 -16.62 -5.52
C ILE A 211 -5.33 -16.91 -6.91
N VAL A 212 -5.07 -18.09 -7.44
CA VAL A 212 -5.68 -18.57 -8.69
C VAL A 212 -6.55 -19.78 -8.39
N ILE A 213 -7.82 -19.67 -8.75
CA ILE A 213 -8.83 -20.72 -8.66
C ILE A 213 -9.09 -21.28 -10.05
N VAL A 214 -8.97 -22.59 -10.18
CA VAL A 214 -9.18 -23.34 -11.42
C VAL A 214 -10.15 -24.48 -11.11
N PRO A 215 -11.47 -24.27 -11.30
CA PRO A 215 -12.49 -25.20 -10.81
C PRO A 215 -12.35 -26.64 -11.33
N ALA A 216 -11.88 -26.81 -12.56
CA ALA A 216 -11.73 -28.12 -13.21
C ALA A 216 -10.38 -28.82 -12.94
N SER A 217 -9.47 -28.21 -12.17
CA SER A 217 -8.14 -28.78 -11.89
C SER A 217 -8.12 -29.59 -10.59
N GLU A 218 -7.32 -30.66 -10.54
CA GLU A 218 -7.04 -31.40 -9.30
C GLU A 218 -6.47 -30.49 -8.20
N LYS A 219 -5.60 -29.55 -8.58
CA LYS A 219 -5.14 -28.47 -7.71
C LYS A 219 -6.00 -27.24 -7.92
N ARG A 220 -7.20 -27.25 -7.32
CA ARG A 220 -8.22 -26.21 -7.43
C ARG A 220 -7.68 -24.81 -7.12
N VAL A 221 -6.92 -24.65 -6.04
CA VAL A 221 -6.44 -23.34 -5.54
C VAL A 221 -4.92 -23.32 -5.55
N ARG A 222 -4.34 -22.24 -6.06
CA ARG A 222 -2.89 -22.01 -6.11
C ARG A 222 -2.56 -20.62 -5.61
N PHE A 223 -1.46 -20.51 -4.89
CA PHE A 223 -0.99 -19.26 -4.31
C PHE A 223 0.34 -18.88 -4.95
N TYR A 224 0.48 -17.60 -5.30
CA TYR A 224 1.66 -17.03 -5.92
C TYR A 224 2.13 -15.79 -5.17
N SER A 225 3.43 -15.56 -5.10
CA SER A 225 4.03 -14.37 -4.48
C SER A 225 5.22 -13.89 -5.30
N CYS A 226 5.52 -12.60 -5.21
CA CYS A 226 6.73 -12.05 -5.80
C CYS A 226 7.90 -12.27 -4.84
N GLY A 227 8.94 -12.97 -5.30
CA GLY A 227 10.18 -13.15 -4.54
C GLY A 227 11.04 -11.88 -4.56
N ASN A 228 12.09 -11.87 -3.72
CA ASN A 228 13.05 -10.77 -3.65
C ASN A 228 13.82 -10.56 -4.97
N ASP A 229 13.86 -11.57 -5.84
CA ASP A 229 14.43 -11.49 -7.18
C ASP A 229 13.48 -10.88 -8.23
N GLY A 230 12.30 -10.42 -7.79
CA GLY A 230 11.25 -9.87 -8.65
C GLY A 230 10.50 -10.91 -9.46
N LYS A 231 10.74 -12.21 -9.22
CA LYS A 231 10.06 -13.28 -9.96
C LYS A 231 8.85 -13.78 -9.18
N VAL A 232 7.79 -14.08 -9.93
CA VAL A 232 6.60 -14.70 -9.36
C VAL A 232 6.84 -16.21 -9.19
N GLY A 233 6.65 -16.69 -7.97
CA GLY A 233 6.78 -18.09 -7.58
C GLY A 233 5.59 -18.57 -6.77
N VAL A 234 5.64 -19.81 -6.29
CA VAL A 234 4.60 -20.35 -5.38
C VAL A 234 4.73 -19.66 -4.02
N ALA A 235 3.61 -19.17 -3.49
CA ALA A 235 3.59 -18.58 -2.15
C ALA A 235 3.52 -19.67 -1.07
N HIS A 236 4.32 -19.49 -0.02
CA HIS A 236 4.40 -20.40 1.12
C HIS A 236 4.02 -19.75 2.46
N HIS A 237 3.74 -18.45 2.47
CA HIS A 237 3.46 -17.67 3.66
C HIS A 237 1.97 -17.42 3.94
N VAL A 238 1.06 -18.07 3.19
CA VAL A 238 -0.39 -17.90 3.37
C VAL A 238 -0.96 -19.08 4.16
N ASP A 239 -1.65 -18.79 5.26
CA ASP A 239 -2.36 -19.79 6.08
C ASP A 239 -3.88 -19.65 5.89
N VAL A 240 -4.50 -20.70 5.34
CA VAL A 240 -5.94 -20.72 5.04
C VAL A 240 -6.67 -21.44 6.17
N ARG A 241 -7.50 -20.69 6.89
CA ARG A 241 -8.15 -21.13 8.12
C ARG A 241 -9.63 -21.46 7.90
N ASN A 242 -10.06 -22.60 8.45
CA ASN A 242 -11.44 -23.10 8.37
C ASN A 242 -12.29 -22.77 9.61
N ASP A 243 -11.73 -22.09 10.61
CA ASP A 243 -12.37 -21.78 11.89
C ASP A 243 -13.21 -20.49 11.86
N GLY A 244 -13.38 -19.88 10.67
CA GLY A 244 -14.12 -18.63 10.50
C GLY A 244 -13.35 -17.37 10.93
N VAL A 245 -12.07 -17.51 11.29
CA VAL A 245 -11.17 -16.41 11.67
C VAL A 245 -9.99 -16.40 10.70
N PRO A 246 -9.53 -15.24 10.18
CA PRO A 246 -10.08 -13.89 10.36
C PRO A 246 -11.45 -13.74 9.68
N SER A 247 -12.35 -12.96 10.29
CA SER A 247 -13.55 -12.51 9.58
C SER A 247 -13.18 -11.48 8.52
N PHE A 248 -13.86 -11.50 7.37
CA PHE A 248 -13.64 -10.51 6.32
C PHE A 248 -14.95 -9.86 5.87
N LYS A 249 -14.85 -8.68 5.24
CA LYS A 249 -16.00 -7.97 4.64
C LYS A 249 -15.94 -8.03 3.12
N LEU A 250 -17.11 -8.13 2.48
CA LEU A 250 -17.25 -7.96 1.04
C LEU A 250 -17.53 -6.48 0.72
N TYR A 251 -16.78 -5.90 -0.21
CA TYR A 251 -17.08 -4.61 -0.81
C TYR A 251 -17.25 -4.78 -2.31
N ASP A 252 -18.43 -4.49 -2.83
CA ASP A 252 -18.74 -4.64 -4.26
C ASP A 252 -18.85 -3.28 -4.93
N LEU A 253 -17.90 -2.98 -5.82
CA LEU A 253 -17.83 -1.71 -6.55
C LEU A 253 -18.46 -1.80 -7.94
N ARG A 254 -18.89 -2.98 -8.39
CA ARG A 254 -19.50 -3.17 -9.72
C ARG A 254 -20.74 -2.30 -9.94
N PRO A 255 -21.65 -2.12 -8.95
CA PRO A 255 -22.81 -1.22 -9.12
C PRO A 255 -22.42 0.25 -9.34
N LEU A 256 -21.31 0.70 -8.74
CA LEU A 256 -20.83 2.09 -8.89
C LEU A 256 -20.36 2.38 -10.32
N ALA A 257 -19.73 1.41 -10.98
CA ALA A 257 -19.36 1.56 -12.39
C ALA A 257 -20.57 1.63 -13.31
N ILE A 258 -21.60 0.82 -13.08
CA ILE A 258 -22.83 0.87 -13.89
C ILE A 258 -23.43 2.28 -13.86
N ALA A 259 -23.52 2.88 -12.67
CA ALA A 259 -24.02 4.25 -12.52
C ALA A 259 -23.14 5.31 -13.23
N ARG A 260 -21.82 5.10 -13.32
CA ARG A 260 -20.91 5.98 -14.07
C ARG A 260 -21.04 5.81 -15.58
N ASP A 261 -21.09 4.56 -16.04
CA ASP A 261 -21.23 4.23 -17.46
C ASP A 261 -22.54 4.85 -18.00
N GLU A 262 -23.65 4.75 -17.24
CA GLU A 262 -24.93 5.38 -17.58
C GLU A 262 -24.90 6.92 -17.62
N GLN A 263 -24.00 7.56 -16.88
CA GLN A 263 -23.83 9.03 -16.91
C GLN A 263 -22.96 9.50 -18.06
N GLN A 264 -22.06 8.66 -18.57
CA GLN A 264 -21.21 8.99 -19.73
C GLN A 264 -21.93 8.84 -21.07
N GLU A 265 -23.00 8.03 -21.12
CA GLU A 265 -23.83 7.82 -22.31
C GLU A 265 -24.93 8.88 -22.51
N ARG A 266 -25.07 9.84 -21.57
CA ARG A 266 -26.05 10.95 -21.62
C ARG A 266 -25.39 12.27 -21.99
#